data_AF-A0A5B8CPN9-F1
#
_entry.id   AF-A0A5B8CPN9-F1
#
_cell.length_a   1.000
_cell.length_b   1.000
_cell.length_c   1.000
_cell.angle_alpha   90.00
_cell.angle_beta   90.00
_cell.angle_gamma   90.00
#
_symmetry.space_group_name_H-M   'P 1'
#
loop_
_entity.id
_entity.type
_entity.pdbx_description
1 polymer ?
#
loop_
_entity_poly.entity_id
_entity_poly.type
_entity_poly.pdbx_seq_one_letter_code
_entity_poly.pdbx_strand_id
1 'polypeptide(L)'
;MMQLRWFILGMLLCSLVQANTLEEAKLKLSQKDFAGAHAIYLSLANQNDAKACYNLGLMYQYGDGVAQNLDEAVNWFTKSAALNDKEAQYTLASMVFRREIQRISYAEAAQYYQQAATLGHVKSQLNLGMLYYRGDVIPQDLAAAYQWLNMAASNNNSEAQGYLANLYMHGTGVQQDTVKAAMWLMLATQNEDKRFASRHAKMLNYTVAQLTPEQVTTATQLAAQCKNQQLKGCE
;
A
#
# COMPACT_ATOMS: atom_id res chain seq x y z
N MET A 1 66.56 41.85 -19.76
CA MET A 1 65.46 42.52 -19.04
C MET A 1 64.17 41.80 -19.36
N MET A 2 63.54 41.25 -18.32
CA MET A 2 62.38 40.36 -18.30
C MET A 2 61.11 41.02 -18.91
N GLN A 3 60.36 40.26 -19.71
CA GLN A 3 58.96 40.54 -20.05
C GLN A 3 58.11 39.44 -19.39
N LEU A 4 57.47 39.76 -18.27
CA LEU A 4 56.60 38.85 -17.53
C LEU A 4 55.18 38.90 -18.12
N ARG A 5 54.75 37.79 -18.72
CA ARG A 5 53.36 37.56 -19.14
C ARG A 5 52.50 37.29 -17.89
N TRP A 6 51.47 38.09 -17.70
CA TRP A 6 50.44 37.87 -16.69
C TRP A 6 49.50 36.76 -17.15
N PHE A 7 49.54 35.61 -16.48
CA PHE A 7 48.51 34.58 -16.57
C PHE A 7 47.32 34.98 -15.69
N ILE A 8 46.18 35.22 -16.32
CA ILE A 8 44.88 35.28 -15.63
C ILE A 8 44.41 33.84 -15.48
N LEU A 9 44.49 33.29 -14.27
CA LEU A 9 43.80 32.06 -13.89
C LEU A 9 42.66 32.44 -12.94
N GLY A 10 41.50 32.78 -13.51
CA GLY A 10 40.27 32.96 -12.76
C GLY A 10 39.80 31.61 -12.22
N MET A 11 39.92 31.40 -10.91
CA MET A 11 39.34 30.25 -10.22
C MET A 11 37.81 30.35 -10.31
N LEU A 12 37.20 29.48 -11.10
CA LEU A 12 35.78 29.13 -10.99
C LEU A 12 35.59 28.40 -9.65
N LEU A 13 35.21 29.15 -8.61
CA LEU A 13 34.56 28.59 -7.43
C LEU A 13 33.19 28.07 -7.87
N CYS A 14 33.15 26.82 -8.32
CA CYS A 14 31.91 26.08 -8.44
C CYS A 14 31.37 25.91 -7.02
N SER A 15 30.43 26.76 -6.61
CA SER A 15 29.68 26.55 -5.38
C SER A 15 28.93 25.24 -5.54
N LEU A 16 29.41 24.19 -4.87
CA LEU A 16 28.65 22.97 -4.66
C LEU A 16 27.39 23.34 -3.89
N VAL A 17 26.30 23.65 -4.60
CA VAL A 17 24.97 23.61 -4.01
C VAL A 17 24.79 22.15 -3.63
N GLN A 18 24.87 21.87 -2.34
CA GLN A 18 24.64 20.54 -1.81
C GLN A 18 23.20 20.18 -2.16
N ALA A 19 23.04 19.28 -3.14
CA ALA A 19 21.72 18.89 -3.60
C ALA A 19 21.06 18.08 -2.48
N ASN A 20 20.05 18.68 -1.86
CA ASN A 20 19.15 18.03 -0.92
C ASN A 20 18.66 16.69 -1.51
N THR A 21 18.77 15.59 -0.77
CA THR A 21 18.26 14.27 -1.21
C THR A 21 17.21 13.71 -0.26
N LEU A 22 16.36 12.81 -0.76
CA LEU A 22 15.36 12.13 0.06
C LEU A 22 16.01 11.31 1.18
N GLU A 23 17.15 10.69 0.91
CA GLU A 23 17.89 9.90 1.91
C GLU A 23 18.49 10.77 3.01
N GLU A 24 18.95 11.98 2.68
CA GLU A 24 19.39 12.95 3.68
C GLU A 24 18.24 13.39 4.59
N ALA A 25 17.05 13.65 4.02
CA ALA A 25 15.87 13.99 4.81
C ALA A 25 15.48 12.85 5.77
N LYS A 26 15.48 11.60 5.29
CA LYS A 26 15.21 10.40 6.11
C LYS A 26 16.27 10.21 7.20
N LEU A 27 17.53 10.45 6.89
CA LEU A 27 18.62 10.37 7.86
C LEU A 27 18.39 11.37 8.99
N LYS A 28 18.11 12.64 8.65
CA LYS A 28 17.78 13.68 9.63
C LYS A 28 16.56 13.31 10.47
N LEU A 29 15.52 12.76 9.85
CA LEU A 29 14.33 12.28 10.55
C LEU A 29 14.68 11.18 11.57
N SER A 30 15.50 10.20 11.19
CA SER A 30 15.94 9.14 12.11
C SER A 30 16.83 9.64 13.26
N GLN A 31 17.55 10.74 13.03
CA GLN A 31 18.32 11.45 14.05
C GLN A 31 17.47 12.41 14.90
N LYS A 32 16.16 12.48 14.64
CA LYS A 32 15.22 13.43 15.26
C LYS A 32 15.55 14.91 14.97
N ASP A 33 16.35 15.18 13.94
CA ASP A 33 16.50 16.51 13.35
C ASP A 33 15.29 16.81 12.46
N PHE A 34 14.14 17.01 13.10
CA PHE A 34 12.87 17.22 12.39
C PHE A 34 12.86 18.52 11.60
N ALA A 35 13.48 19.59 12.13
CA ALA A 35 13.57 20.87 11.43
C ALA A 35 14.39 20.75 10.14
N GLY A 36 15.55 20.06 10.21
CA GLY A 36 16.36 19.81 9.03
C GLY A 36 15.66 18.88 8.03
N ALA A 37 15.02 17.80 8.50
CA ALA A 37 14.24 16.92 7.63
C ALA A 37 13.12 17.68 6.90
N HIS A 38 12.36 18.51 7.63
CA HIS A 38 11.30 19.35 7.07
C HIS A 38 11.84 20.28 5.98
N ALA A 39 12.96 20.97 6.22
CA ALA A 39 13.55 21.89 5.25
C ALA A 39 13.95 21.18 3.95
N ILE A 40 14.54 19.98 4.04
CA ILE A 40 14.91 19.18 2.87
C ILE A 40 13.66 18.70 2.14
N TYR A 41 12.67 18.12 2.85
CA TYR A 41 11.44 17.68 2.22
C TYR A 41 10.68 18.83 1.56
N LEU A 42 10.62 20.02 2.18
CA LEU A 42 9.99 21.21 1.59
C LEU A 42 10.67 21.63 0.29
N SER A 43 12.01 21.65 0.27
CA SER A 43 12.80 21.96 -0.92
C SER A 43 12.54 20.97 -2.06
N LEU A 44 12.49 19.67 -1.76
CA LEU A 44 12.21 18.61 -2.74
C LEU A 44 10.74 18.63 -3.21
N ALA A 45 9.79 18.87 -2.31
CA ALA A 45 8.38 18.95 -2.63
C ALA A 45 8.06 20.17 -3.52
N ASN A 46 8.81 21.26 -3.40
CA ASN A 46 8.74 22.40 -4.31
C ASN A 46 9.25 22.07 -5.72
N GLN A 47 10.06 21.01 -5.86
CA GLN A 47 10.50 20.45 -7.14
C GLN A 47 9.59 19.31 -7.62
N ASN A 48 8.40 19.17 -7.03
CA ASN A 48 7.41 18.11 -7.33
C ASN A 48 7.93 16.69 -7.08
N ASP A 49 8.81 16.50 -6.10
CA ASP A 49 9.11 15.15 -5.61
C ASP A 49 7.90 14.59 -4.83
N ALA A 50 7.32 13.51 -5.35
CA ALA A 50 6.10 12.92 -4.81
C ALA A 50 6.32 12.35 -3.40
N LYS A 51 7.48 11.75 -3.13
CA LYS A 51 7.82 11.15 -1.83
C LYS A 51 8.09 12.22 -0.80
N ALA A 52 8.71 13.33 -1.17
CA ALA A 52 8.89 14.48 -0.29
C ALA A 52 7.54 15.11 0.08
N CYS A 53 6.63 15.27 -0.89
CA CYS A 53 5.25 15.73 -0.61
C CYS A 53 4.55 14.79 0.38
N TYR A 54 4.65 13.46 0.20
CA TYR A 54 4.07 12.49 1.12
C TYR A 54 4.66 12.62 2.54
N ASN A 55 5.98 12.72 2.66
CA ASN A 55 6.65 12.86 3.95
C ASN A 55 6.32 14.18 4.65
N LEU A 56 6.17 15.30 3.94
CA LEU A 56 5.65 16.54 4.53
C LEU A 56 4.24 16.33 5.09
N GLY A 57 3.38 15.63 4.35
CA GLY A 57 2.04 15.28 4.83
C GLY A 57 2.09 14.52 6.16
N LEU A 58 2.99 13.53 6.28
CA LEU A 58 3.21 12.81 7.53
C LEU A 58 3.72 13.73 8.66
N MET A 59 4.66 14.62 8.37
CA MET A 59 5.20 15.55 9.37
C MET A 59 4.11 16.47 9.93
N TYR A 60 3.24 17.03 9.08
CA TYR A 60 2.08 17.80 9.54
C TYR A 60 1.05 16.93 10.27
N GLN A 61 0.85 15.67 9.86
CA GLN A 61 -0.08 14.76 10.51
C GLN A 61 0.34 14.42 11.95
N TYR A 62 1.64 14.26 12.21
CA TYR A 62 2.18 13.86 13.51
C TYR A 62 2.78 15.01 14.32
N GLY A 63 2.99 16.18 13.72
CA GLY A 63 3.62 17.32 14.38
C GLY A 63 5.14 17.20 14.52
N ASP A 64 5.80 16.49 13.60
CA ASP A 64 7.24 16.29 13.61
C ASP A 64 7.94 17.52 13.04
N GLY A 65 8.55 18.35 13.89
CA GLY A 65 9.28 19.56 13.48
C GLY A 65 8.41 20.72 12.98
N VAL A 66 7.10 20.53 12.94
CA VAL A 66 6.06 21.53 12.64
C VAL A 66 4.88 21.33 13.59
N ALA A 67 4.03 22.35 13.75
CA ALA A 67 2.78 22.16 14.49
C ALA A 67 1.89 21.14 13.76
N GLN A 68 1.29 20.22 14.51
CA GLN A 68 0.35 19.25 13.97
C GLN A 68 -0.81 19.98 13.27
N ASN A 69 -1.06 19.65 12.01
CA ASN A 69 -2.11 20.26 11.21
C ASN A 69 -2.63 19.26 10.16
N LEU A 70 -3.85 18.77 10.38
CA LEU A 70 -4.46 17.78 9.50
C LEU A 70 -4.79 18.36 8.10
N ASP A 71 -5.21 19.61 8.01
CA ASP A 71 -5.56 20.20 6.72
C ASP A 71 -4.34 20.38 5.82
N GLU A 72 -3.21 20.79 6.40
CA GLU A 72 -1.92 20.83 5.70
C GLU A 72 -1.46 19.43 5.30
N ALA A 73 -1.60 18.45 6.21
CA ALA A 73 -1.28 17.06 5.88
C ALA A 73 -2.05 16.57 4.64
N VAL A 74 -3.36 16.82 4.60
CA VAL A 74 -4.20 16.44 3.46
C VAL A 74 -3.82 17.21 2.20
N ASN A 75 -3.45 18.50 2.29
CA ASN A 75 -2.95 19.25 1.13
C ASN A 75 -1.70 18.62 0.53
N TRP A 76 -0.73 18.26 1.37
CA TRP A 76 0.51 17.61 0.93
C TRP A 76 0.27 16.19 0.40
N PHE A 77 -0.62 15.41 1.03
CA PHE A 77 -1.03 14.12 0.50
C PHE A 77 -1.74 14.25 -0.85
N THR A 78 -2.63 15.24 -1.04
CA THR A 78 -3.29 15.50 -2.32
C THR A 78 -2.27 15.86 -3.40
N LYS A 79 -1.28 16.71 -3.10
CA LYS A 79 -0.19 17.03 -4.03
C LYS A 79 0.62 15.79 -4.40
N SER A 80 0.98 14.96 -3.42
CA SER A 80 1.71 13.71 -3.62
C SER A 80 0.91 12.69 -4.46
N ALA A 81 -0.38 12.54 -4.18
CA ALA A 81 -1.27 11.65 -4.91
C ALA A 81 -1.44 12.06 -6.37
N ALA A 82 -1.49 13.37 -6.66
CA ALA A 82 -1.49 13.92 -8.02
C ALA A 82 -0.20 13.63 -8.80
N LEU A 83 0.90 13.36 -8.10
CA LEU A 83 2.19 12.93 -8.65
C LEU A 83 2.33 11.40 -8.73
N ASN A 84 1.21 10.66 -8.70
CA ASN A 84 1.13 9.21 -8.75
C ASN A 84 1.80 8.49 -7.55
N ASP A 85 1.83 9.12 -6.37
CA ASP A 85 2.28 8.43 -5.17
C ASP A 85 1.18 7.52 -4.60
N LYS A 86 1.40 6.21 -4.68
CA LYS A 86 0.44 5.21 -4.21
C LYS A 86 0.20 5.20 -2.69
N GLU A 87 1.20 5.63 -1.89
CA GLU A 87 1.05 5.71 -0.43
C GLU A 87 0.16 6.89 -0.05
N ALA A 88 0.31 8.04 -0.72
CA ALA A 88 -0.54 9.20 -0.55
C ALA A 88 -1.98 8.93 -1.01
N GLN A 89 -2.15 8.30 -2.17
CA GLN A 89 -3.47 7.88 -2.68
C GLN A 89 -4.17 6.94 -1.68
N TYR A 90 -3.47 5.90 -1.21
CA TYR A 90 -4.01 5.03 -0.16
C TYR A 90 -4.36 5.78 1.12
N THR A 91 -3.47 6.69 1.56
CA THR A 91 -3.63 7.44 2.81
C THR A 91 -4.87 8.33 2.76
N LEU A 92 -5.07 9.09 1.69
CA LEU A 92 -6.26 9.94 1.50
C LEU A 92 -7.55 9.11 1.55
N ALA A 93 -7.61 8.03 0.78
CA ALA A 93 -8.76 7.15 0.78
C ALA A 93 -9.03 6.57 2.18
N SER A 94 -7.99 6.08 2.86
CA SER A 94 -8.07 5.53 4.20
C SER A 94 -8.56 6.54 5.24
N MET A 95 -8.14 7.81 5.15
CA MET A 95 -8.62 8.88 6.03
C MET A 95 -10.12 9.13 5.84
N VAL A 96 -10.62 9.13 4.60
CA VAL A 96 -12.06 9.27 4.32
C VAL A 96 -12.85 8.08 4.88
N PHE A 97 -12.41 6.85 4.60
CA PHE A 97 -13.10 5.64 5.07
C PHE A 97 -13.06 5.46 6.59
N ARG A 98 -12.05 6.01 7.27
CA ARG A 98 -11.98 6.10 8.74
C ARG A 98 -12.70 7.31 9.33
N ARG A 99 -13.33 8.15 8.49
CA ARG A 99 -14.04 9.38 8.87
C ARG A 99 -13.15 10.41 9.56
N GLU A 100 -11.85 10.39 9.26
CA GLU A 100 -10.87 11.37 9.75
C GLU A 100 -10.98 12.68 8.95
N ILE A 101 -11.43 12.62 7.70
CA ILE A 101 -11.67 13.78 6.82
C ILE A 101 -12.99 13.64 6.08
N GLN A 102 -13.62 14.79 5.75
CA GLN A 102 -14.93 14.84 5.08
C GLN A 102 -14.92 15.63 3.76
N ARG A 103 -13.81 16.30 3.44
CA ARG A 103 -13.69 17.16 2.25
C ARG A 103 -13.54 16.39 0.93
N ILE A 104 -13.33 15.07 1.00
CA ILE A 104 -13.24 14.14 -0.13
C ILE A 104 -14.41 13.16 0.01
N SER A 105 -15.15 12.94 -1.07
CA SER A 105 -16.29 12.02 -1.07
C SER A 105 -15.86 10.55 -1.01
N TYR A 106 -16.74 9.64 -0.58
CA TYR A 106 -16.46 8.21 -0.63
C TYR A 106 -16.20 7.70 -2.05
N ALA A 107 -16.90 8.23 -3.06
CA ALA A 107 -16.69 7.86 -4.45
C ALA A 107 -15.30 8.28 -4.96
N GLU A 108 -14.86 9.49 -4.60
CA GLU A 108 -13.52 9.98 -4.92
C GLU A 108 -12.43 9.21 -4.16
N ALA A 109 -12.67 8.87 -2.88
CA ALA A 109 -11.79 8.00 -2.10
C ALA A 109 -11.64 6.60 -2.74
N ALA A 110 -12.72 6.04 -3.31
CA ALA A 110 -12.65 4.80 -4.05
C ALA A 110 -11.76 4.91 -5.30
N GLN A 111 -11.77 6.07 -5.99
CA GLN A 111 -10.83 6.34 -7.10
C GLN A 111 -9.38 6.38 -6.64
N TYR A 112 -9.10 6.97 -5.48
CA TYR A 112 -7.75 6.93 -4.91
C TYR A 112 -7.28 5.50 -4.56
N TYR A 113 -8.16 4.65 -3.99
CA TYR A 113 -7.83 3.23 -3.85
C TYR A 113 -7.59 2.57 -5.20
N GLN A 114 -8.41 2.86 -6.22
CA GLN A 114 -8.21 2.33 -7.58
C GLN A 114 -6.85 2.71 -8.16
N GLN A 115 -6.45 3.98 -8.08
CA GLN A 115 -5.15 4.46 -8.55
C GLN A 115 -4.00 3.75 -7.83
N ALA A 116 -4.05 3.70 -6.49
CA ALA A 116 -3.01 3.05 -5.69
C ALA A 116 -2.94 1.53 -5.96
N ALA A 117 -4.09 0.88 -6.13
CA ALA A 117 -4.18 -0.56 -6.41
C ALA A 117 -3.55 -0.91 -7.76
N THR A 118 -3.80 -0.08 -8.79
CA THR A 118 -3.18 -0.20 -10.12
C THR A 118 -1.65 -0.06 -10.06
N LEU A 119 -1.13 0.74 -9.12
CA LEU A 119 0.30 0.88 -8.84
C LEU A 119 0.86 -0.20 -7.90
N GLY A 120 0.09 -1.27 -7.65
CA GLY A 120 0.50 -2.41 -6.84
C GLY A 120 0.47 -2.13 -5.33
N HIS A 121 -0.32 -1.17 -4.85
CA HIS A 121 -0.51 -0.98 -3.41
C HIS A 121 -1.46 -2.05 -2.84
N VAL A 122 -0.89 -3.03 -2.13
CA VAL A 122 -1.59 -4.25 -1.69
C VAL A 122 -2.82 -3.98 -0.82
N LYS A 123 -2.74 -3.03 0.13
CA LYS A 123 -3.91 -2.70 0.97
C LYS A 123 -5.00 -1.99 0.16
N SER A 124 -4.63 -1.24 -0.88
CA SER A 124 -5.62 -0.61 -1.77
C SER A 124 -6.30 -1.65 -2.65
N GLN A 125 -5.57 -2.67 -3.13
CA GLN A 125 -6.16 -3.81 -3.84
C GLN A 125 -7.19 -4.53 -2.96
N LEU A 126 -6.85 -4.84 -1.71
CA LEU A 126 -7.79 -5.39 -0.73
C LEU A 126 -9.03 -4.49 -0.56
N ASN A 127 -8.83 -3.22 -0.24
CA ASN A 127 -9.94 -2.30 0.05
C ASN A 127 -10.84 -2.10 -1.16
N LEU A 128 -10.27 -1.96 -2.35
CA LEU A 128 -11.02 -1.83 -3.59
C LEU A 128 -11.81 -3.10 -3.91
N GLY A 129 -11.21 -4.28 -3.73
CA GLY A 129 -11.91 -5.55 -3.86
C GLY A 129 -13.10 -5.64 -2.91
N MET A 130 -12.95 -5.15 -1.67
CA MET A 130 -14.04 -5.07 -0.71
C MET A 130 -15.14 -4.08 -1.09
N LEU A 131 -14.81 -2.95 -1.71
CA LEU A 131 -15.80 -1.99 -2.20
C LEU A 131 -16.64 -2.60 -3.33
N TYR A 132 -16.00 -3.25 -4.31
CA TYR A 132 -16.70 -3.98 -5.36
C TYR A 132 -17.53 -5.15 -4.83
N TYR A 133 -17.05 -5.84 -3.80
CA TYR A 133 -17.80 -6.93 -3.17
C TYR A 133 -19.08 -6.43 -2.49
N ARG A 134 -19.03 -5.29 -1.80
CA ARG A 134 -20.17 -4.77 -1.03
C ARG A 134 -21.18 -4.00 -1.88
N GLY A 135 -20.72 -3.25 -2.87
CA GLY A 135 -21.61 -2.46 -3.73
C GLY A 135 -22.19 -1.20 -3.09
N ASP A 136 -21.70 -0.78 -1.92
CA ASP A 136 -22.27 0.31 -1.10
C ASP A 136 -21.76 1.71 -1.47
N VAL A 137 -20.56 1.80 -2.04
CA VAL A 137 -19.94 3.07 -2.49
C VAL A 137 -19.76 3.14 -4.00
N ILE A 138 -19.44 2.01 -4.62
CA ILE A 138 -19.34 1.82 -6.06
C ILE A 138 -20.25 0.64 -6.44
N PRO A 139 -20.77 0.54 -7.68
CA PRO A 139 -21.62 -0.58 -8.08
C PRO A 139 -20.96 -1.94 -7.79
N GLN A 140 -21.77 -2.88 -7.29
CA GLN A 140 -21.27 -4.22 -6.99
C GLN A 140 -20.76 -4.90 -8.27
N ASP A 141 -19.57 -5.46 -8.21
CA ASP A 141 -18.99 -6.28 -9.27
C ASP A 141 -18.15 -7.39 -8.64
N LEU A 142 -18.73 -8.59 -8.54
CA LEU A 142 -18.09 -9.71 -7.87
C LEU A 142 -16.88 -10.25 -8.66
N ALA A 143 -16.86 -10.07 -9.98
CA ALA A 143 -15.72 -10.46 -10.80
C ALA A 143 -14.55 -9.50 -10.55
N ALA A 144 -14.80 -8.19 -10.53
CA ALA A 144 -13.79 -7.20 -10.17
C ALA A 144 -13.31 -7.40 -8.72
N ALA A 145 -14.21 -7.68 -7.78
CA ALA A 145 -13.88 -7.98 -6.39
C ALA A 145 -12.89 -9.14 -6.30
N TYR A 146 -13.19 -10.26 -6.97
CA TYR A 146 -12.31 -11.42 -7.05
C TYR A 146 -10.93 -11.05 -7.60
N GLN A 147 -10.86 -10.32 -8.73
CA GLN A 147 -9.59 -9.96 -9.35
C GLN A 147 -8.70 -9.15 -8.40
N TRP A 148 -9.25 -8.12 -7.74
CA TRP A 148 -8.49 -7.28 -6.81
C TRP A 148 -8.08 -8.01 -5.54
N LEU A 149 -8.98 -8.84 -4.98
CA LEU A 149 -8.67 -9.68 -3.82
C LEU A 149 -7.60 -10.72 -4.16
N ASN A 150 -7.64 -11.30 -5.35
CA ASN A 150 -6.62 -12.23 -5.82
C ASN A 150 -5.25 -11.57 -5.94
N MET A 151 -5.17 -10.38 -6.53
CA MET A 151 -3.92 -9.62 -6.57
C MET A 151 -3.36 -9.35 -5.17
N ALA A 152 -4.21 -8.94 -4.22
CA ALA A 152 -3.78 -8.70 -2.84
C ALA A 152 -3.32 -10.00 -2.15
N ALA A 153 -4.05 -11.09 -2.33
CA ALA A 153 -3.74 -12.40 -1.76
C ALA A 153 -2.44 -13.00 -2.29
N SER A 154 -2.18 -12.86 -3.60
CA SER A 154 -0.92 -13.22 -4.25
C SER A 154 0.25 -12.34 -3.81
N ASN A 155 -0.01 -11.12 -3.35
CA ASN A 155 0.99 -10.27 -2.66
C ASN A 155 1.01 -10.51 -1.15
N ASN A 156 0.66 -11.73 -0.72
CA ASN A 156 0.73 -12.22 0.65
C ASN A 156 -0.12 -11.43 1.67
N ASN A 157 -1.21 -10.79 1.25
CA ASN A 157 -2.15 -10.17 2.18
C ASN A 157 -3.04 -11.23 2.85
N SER A 158 -2.84 -11.47 4.15
CA SER A 158 -3.58 -12.46 4.94
C SER A 158 -5.11 -12.24 4.88
N GLU A 159 -5.55 -10.99 4.98
CA GLU A 159 -6.99 -10.68 4.96
C GLU A 159 -7.62 -11.00 3.60
N ALA A 160 -6.96 -10.64 2.51
CA ALA A 160 -7.40 -10.96 1.16
C ALA A 160 -7.47 -12.47 0.91
N GLN A 161 -6.50 -13.23 1.43
CA GLN A 161 -6.52 -14.71 1.38
C GLN A 161 -7.77 -15.26 2.09
N GLY A 162 -8.13 -14.70 3.25
CA GLY A 162 -9.36 -15.06 3.97
C GLY A 162 -10.64 -14.70 3.20
N TYR A 163 -10.66 -13.57 2.49
CA TYR A 163 -11.79 -13.20 1.62
C TYR A 163 -11.91 -14.11 0.40
N LEU A 164 -10.81 -14.41 -0.30
CA LEU A 164 -10.83 -15.37 -1.40
C LEU A 164 -11.37 -16.73 -0.98
N ALA A 165 -10.94 -17.21 0.19
CA ALA A 165 -11.48 -18.46 0.73
C ALA A 165 -13.00 -18.39 0.94
N ASN A 166 -13.52 -17.26 1.41
CA ASN A 166 -14.95 -17.06 1.56
C ASN A 166 -15.69 -17.02 0.21
N LEU A 167 -15.11 -16.39 -0.83
CA LEU A 167 -15.68 -16.38 -2.18
C LEU A 167 -15.78 -17.80 -2.74
N TYR A 168 -14.70 -18.57 -2.68
CA TYR A 168 -14.67 -19.96 -3.13
C TYR A 168 -15.59 -20.88 -2.32
N MET A 169 -15.68 -20.67 -1.00
CA MET A 169 -16.54 -21.48 -0.13
C MET A 169 -18.03 -21.35 -0.48
N HIS A 170 -18.47 -20.19 -0.95
CA HIS A 170 -19.88 -19.93 -1.27
C HIS A 170 -20.18 -19.81 -2.77
N GLY A 171 -19.17 -19.84 -3.63
CA GLY A 171 -19.34 -19.58 -5.07
C GLY A 171 -19.77 -18.13 -5.36
N THR A 172 -19.33 -17.17 -4.55
CA THR A 172 -19.71 -15.75 -4.71
C THR A 172 -18.77 -15.08 -5.71
N GLY A 173 -19.24 -14.86 -6.93
CA GLY A 173 -18.42 -14.26 -8.01
C GLY A 173 -17.43 -15.20 -8.68
N VAL A 174 -17.34 -16.44 -8.19
CA VAL A 174 -16.50 -17.54 -8.70
C VAL A 174 -17.27 -18.84 -8.62
N GLN A 175 -16.84 -19.88 -9.33
CA GLN A 175 -17.38 -21.22 -9.11
C GLN A 175 -17.01 -21.69 -7.70
N GLN A 176 -17.96 -22.31 -7.00
CA GLN A 176 -17.72 -22.85 -5.66
C GLN A 176 -16.63 -23.92 -5.72
N ASP A 177 -15.62 -23.80 -4.84
CA ASP A 177 -14.50 -24.72 -4.72
C ASP A 177 -13.99 -24.75 -3.27
N THR A 178 -14.49 -25.71 -2.50
CA THR A 178 -14.13 -25.85 -1.07
C THR A 178 -12.68 -26.31 -0.86
N VAL A 179 -12.05 -26.92 -1.86
CA VAL A 179 -10.63 -27.30 -1.84
C VAL A 179 -9.76 -26.05 -1.97
N LYS A 180 -10.05 -25.16 -2.93
CA LYS A 180 -9.40 -23.85 -3.04
C LYS A 180 -9.66 -22.97 -1.82
N ALA A 181 -10.86 -23.02 -1.24
CA ALA A 181 -11.14 -22.31 0.00
C ALA A 181 -10.24 -22.78 1.16
N ALA A 182 -10.10 -24.09 1.34
CA ALA A 182 -9.21 -24.66 2.35
C ALA A 182 -7.73 -24.30 2.07
N MET A 183 -7.30 -24.38 0.80
CA MET A 183 -5.95 -23.98 0.37
C MET A 183 -5.64 -22.53 0.77
N TRP A 184 -6.50 -21.57 0.41
CA TRP A 184 -6.31 -20.16 0.76
C TRP A 184 -6.30 -19.92 2.28
N LEU A 185 -7.12 -20.64 3.05
CA LEU A 185 -7.10 -20.57 4.52
C LEU A 185 -5.83 -21.17 5.14
N MET A 186 -5.28 -22.25 4.56
CA MET A 186 -3.99 -22.80 4.96
C MET A 186 -2.86 -21.80 4.72
N LEU A 187 -2.87 -21.08 3.60
CA LEU A 187 -1.92 -19.99 3.32
C LEU A 187 -2.11 -18.84 4.32
N ALA A 188 -3.35 -18.42 4.58
CA ALA A 188 -3.67 -17.32 5.48
C ALA A 188 -3.29 -17.58 6.95
N THR A 189 -3.39 -18.83 7.41
CA THR A 189 -2.97 -19.22 8.77
C THR A 189 -1.45 -19.27 8.93
N GLN A 190 -0.72 -19.57 7.85
CA GLN A 190 0.74 -19.58 7.81
C GLN A 190 1.36 -18.20 7.56
N ASN A 191 0.55 -17.20 7.18
CA ASN A 191 0.99 -15.83 6.93
C ASN A 191 1.68 -15.20 8.16
N GLU A 192 2.65 -14.33 7.94
CA GLU A 192 3.35 -13.59 9.02
C GLU A 192 2.42 -12.61 9.74
N ASP A 193 1.45 -12.03 9.02
CA ASP A 193 0.43 -11.18 9.62
C ASP A 193 -0.59 -12.00 10.40
N LYS A 194 -0.42 -12.03 11.72
CA LYS A 194 -1.26 -12.79 12.65
C LYS A 194 -2.56 -12.08 13.06
N ARG A 195 -2.84 -10.85 12.58
CA ARG A 195 -4.05 -10.09 12.98
C ARG A 195 -5.35 -10.88 12.79
N PHE A 196 -5.41 -11.71 11.75
CA PHE A 196 -6.59 -12.51 11.40
C PHE A 196 -6.44 -14.01 11.66
N ALA A 197 -5.32 -14.44 12.27
CA ALA A 197 -4.97 -15.86 12.38
C ALA A 197 -6.04 -16.69 13.09
N SER A 198 -6.62 -16.18 14.19
CA SER A 198 -7.68 -16.89 14.92
C SER A 198 -8.95 -17.06 14.07
N ARG A 199 -9.35 -16.03 13.32
CA ARG A 199 -10.50 -16.09 12.41
C ARG A 199 -10.24 -17.10 11.30
N HIS A 200 -9.08 -17.03 10.66
CA HIS A 200 -8.71 -17.95 9.58
C HIS A 200 -8.62 -19.40 10.06
N ALA A 201 -8.07 -19.65 11.26
CA ALA A 201 -8.03 -20.99 11.83
C ALA A 201 -9.44 -21.57 12.08
N LYS A 202 -10.37 -20.75 12.61
CA LYS A 202 -11.77 -21.16 12.78
C LYS A 202 -12.43 -21.48 11.45
N MET A 203 -12.24 -20.62 10.44
CA MET A 203 -12.76 -20.84 9.10
C MET A 203 -12.15 -22.10 8.46
N LEU A 204 -10.85 -22.33 8.65
CA LEU A 204 -10.16 -23.52 8.14
C LEU A 204 -10.75 -24.77 8.76
N ASN A 205 -10.88 -24.83 10.08
CA ASN A 205 -11.47 -25.95 10.80
C ASN A 205 -12.89 -26.26 10.32
N TYR A 206 -13.72 -25.23 10.12
CA TYR A 206 -15.07 -25.38 9.57
C TYR A 206 -15.06 -25.91 8.14
N THR A 207 -14.13 -25.44 7.31
CA THR A 207 -14.02 -25.85 5.91
C THR A 207 -13.55 -27.30 5.79
N VAL A 208 -12.46 -27.67 6.49
CA VAL A 208 -11.91 -29.03 6.42
C VAL A 208 -12.84 -30.08 7.02
N ALA A 209 -13.70 -29.72 7.99
CA ALA A 209 -14.72 -30.62 8.53
C ALA A 209 -15.76 -31.07 7.50
N GLN A 210 -15.86 -30.37 6.37
CA GLN A 210 -16.77 -30.68 5.26
C GLN A 210 -16.07 -31.39 4.09
N LEU A 211 -14.76 -31.60 4.17
CA LEU A 211 -13.95 -32.20 3.11
C LEU A 211 -13.66 -33.68 3.41
N THR A 212 -13.49 -34.47 2.36
CA THR A 212 -12.91 -35.81 2.48
C THR A 212 -11.42 -35.73 2.82
N PRO A 213 -10.82 -36.77 3.40
CA PRO A 213 -9.37 -36.80 3.63
C PRO A 213 -8.54 -36.53 2.37
N GLU A 214 -8.97 -37.07 1.22
CA GLU A 214 -8.33 -36.83 -0.08
C GLU A 214 -8.37 -35.35 -0.46
N GLN A 215 -9.53 -34.70 -0.32
CA GLN A 215 -9.68 -33.27 -0.60
C GLN A 215 -8.82 -32.39 0.33
N VAL A 216 -8.68 -32.76 1.60
CA VAL A 216 -7.78 -32.06 2.54
C VAL A 216 -6.32 -32.23 2.09
N THR A 217 -5.92 -33.44 1.66
CA THR A 217 -4.59 -33.68 1.09
C THR A 217 -4.35 -32.83 -0.15
N THR A 218 -5.32 -32.76 -1.08
CA THR A 218 -5.24 -31.92 -2.27
C THR A 218 -5.07 -30.43 -1.91
N ALA A 219 -5.90 -29.90 -1.00
CA ALA A 219 -5.78 -28.51 -0.55
C ALA A 219 -4.40 -28.21 0.07
N THR A 220 -3.86 -29.16 0.84
CA THR A 220 -2.55 -29.05 1.46
C THR A 220 -1.42 -29.01 0.42
N GLN A 221 -1.50 -29.88 -0.59
CA GLN A 221 -0.53 -29.92 -1.69
C GLN A 221 -0.57 -28.63 -2.52
N LEU A 222 -1.77 -28.15 -2.85
CA LEU A 222 -1.94 -26.88 -3.57
C LEU A 222 -1.38 -25.71 -2.76
N ALA A 223 -1.62 -25.65 -1.45
CA ALA A 223 -1.09 -24.58 -0.60
C ALA A 223 0.44 -24.62 -0.57
N ALA A 224 1.04 -25.81 -0.48
CA ALA A 224 2.49 -25.97 -0.55
C ALA A 224 3.05 -25.54 -1.92
N GLN A 225 2.41 -25.93 -3.02
CA GLN A 225 2.79 -25.52 -4.37
C GLN A 225 2.73 -23.99 -4.51
N CYS A 226 1.63 -23.38 -4.09
CA CYS A 226 1.45 -21.94 -4.07
C CYS A 226 2.57 -21.23 -3.31
N LYS A 227 2.91 -21.72 -2.12
CA LYS A 227 4.00 -21.16 -1.31
C LYS A 227 5.35 -21.26 -2.02
N ASN A 228 5.65 -22.39 -2.66
CA ASN A 228 6.87 -22.60 -3.44
C ASN A 228 6.95 -21.66 -4.65
N GLN A 229 5.80 -21.28 -5.22
CA GLN A 229 5.69 -20.33 -6.33
C GLN A 229 5.55 -18.88 -5.88
N GLN A 230 5.80 -18.58 -4.59
CA GLN A 230 5.65 -17.24 -4.02
C GLN A 230 4.25 -16.65 -4.28
N LEU A 231 3.22 -17.50 -4.19
CA LEU A 231 1.80 -17.18 -4.35
C LEU A 231 1.38 -16.71 -5.76
N LYS A 232 2.22 -16.94 -6.77
CA LYS A 232 1.89 -16.70 -8.18
C LYS A 232 1.17 -17.92 -8.77
N GLY A 233 0.08 -17.71 -9.51
CA GLY A 233 -0.65 -18.79 -10.17
C GLY A 233 -1.53 -19.62 -9.24
N CYS A 234 -2.08 -19.01 -8.19
CA CYS A 234 -2.89 -19.67 -7.16
C CYS A 234 -4.40 -19.51 -7.37
N GLU A 235 -4.80 -18.88 -8.48
CA GLU A 235 -6.19 -18.64 -8.88
C GLU A 235 -7.01 -19.90 -9.11
#